data_AF-A0A2A2QKP2-F1
#
_entry.id   AF-A0A2A2QKP2-F1
#
_cell.length_a   1.000
_cell.length_b   1.000
_cell.length_c   1.000
_cell.angle_alpha   90.00
_cell.angle_beta   90.00
_cell.angle_gamma   90.00
#
_symmetry.space_group_name_H-M   'P 1'
#
loop_
_entity.id
_entity.type
_entity.pdbx_description
1 polymer ?
#
loop_
_entity_poly.entity_id
_entity_poly.type
_entity_poly.pdbx_seq_one_letter_code
_entity_poly.pdbx_strand_id
1 'polypeptide(L)'
;MKALIALSLLSPLAAIPANTTLTLVSDPNFNKVTVTVNPGPFLSDTETTTLTGTVQAFFDINPGNGQTTELTLLNGRAKGTNMTFSRSFFGAGYNITVSNLSAAINTITPPGVVTPANGQFAANQHGFEIDQGSVNGTALGDQVNTSFTPQNPASGTGTGTGTVVLTAAGDTGIYRNYTVTATFPVSIADTFLAGTTSVAITATGTVKATGTLQVPRTAYLAWTIAQNIPNAPFNGDPNGDGVSNGLLWALGLNANSDPRPHLPRSNPAAPGGFLVPLPAGGSGGPILIQSSPHLGTWSPATAVSPVANPIPTGTSGNVTIAPDGSPRRFVRLLVTEPL
;
A
#
# COMPACT_ATOMS: atom_id res chain seq x y z
N MET A 1 7.93 35.62 -29.49
CA MET A 1 7.02 34.96 -28.54
C MET A 1 7.73 33.77 -27.94
N LYS A 2 8.17 33.86 -26.68
CA LYS A 2 8.82 32.74 -25.98
C LYS A 2 7.72 31.90 -25.32
N ALA A 3 7.59 30.65 -25.75
CA ALA A 3 6.72 29.68 -25.11
C ALA A 3 7.21 29.44 -23.68
N LEU A 4 6.40 29.83 -22.70
CA LEU A 4 6.61 29.53 -21.29
C LEU A 4 6.21 28.05 -21.11
N ILE A 5 7.21 27.16 -21.14
CA ILE A 5 6.99 25.77 -20.71
C ILE A 5 6.85 25.83 -19.19
N ALA A 6 5.60 25.84 -18.71
CA ALA A 6 5.28 25.52 -17.34
C ALA A 6 5.62 24.04 -17.14
N LEU A 7 6.86 23.76 -16.74
CA LEU A 7 7.24 22.46 -16.26
C LEU A 7 6.51 22.28 -14.93
N SER A 8 5.33 21.66 -14.98
CA SER A 8 4.62 21.20 -13.79
C SER A 8 5.53 20.20 -13.09
N LEU A 9 6.28 20.69 -12.11
CA LEU A 9 6.94 19.86 -11.11
C LEU A 9 5.82 19.12 -10.38
N LEU A 10 5.44 17.97 -10.91
CA LEU A 10 4.76 16.92 -10.16
C LEU A 10 5.74 16.53 -9.07
N SER A 11 5.72 17.26 -7.95
CA SER A 11 6.26 16.76 -6.71
C SER A 11 5.65 15.37 -6.53
N PRO A 12 6.44 14.30 -6.39
CA PRO A 12 5.88 13.03 -5.95
C PRO A 12 5.31 13.32 -4.56
N LEU A 13 3.99 13.53 -4.50
CA LEU A 13 3.26 13.55 -3.25
C LEU A 13 3.63 12.24 -2.55
N ALA A 14 4.29 12.38 -1.40
CA ALA A 14 4.75 11.25 -0.63
C ALA A 14 3.54 10.36 -0.34
N ALA A 15 3.60 9.13 -0.80
CA ALA A 15 2.61 8.14 -0.44
C ALA A 15 2.68 7.94 1.09
N ILE A 16 1.51 7.75 1.70
CA ILE A 16 1.35 7.62 3.14
C ILE A 16 0.94 6.17 3.45
N PRO A 17 1.69 5.46 4.30
CA PRO A 17 1.33 4.13 4.74
C PRO A 17 -0.02 4.12 5.45
N ALA A 18 -0.90 3.21 5.04
CA ALA A 18 -2.24 3.09 5.58
C ALA A 18 -2.68 1.62 5.61
N ASN A 19 -3.51 1.24 6.58
CA ASN A 19 -4.01 -0.12 6.69
C ASN A 19 -5.50 -0.18 7.00
N THR A 20 -6.15 -1.26 6.57
CA THR A 20 -7.55 -1.54 6.86
C THR A 20 -7.82 -3.04 6.89
N THR A 21 -8.98 -3.43 7.40
CA THR A 21 -9.52 -4.78 7.24
C THR A 21 -10.51 -4.76 6.08
N LEU A 22 -10.28 -5.62 5.10
CA LEU A 22 -11.21 -5.89 4.01
C LEU A 22 -12.07 -7.11 4.37
N THR A 23 -13.36 -7.02 4.11
CA THR A 23 -14.33 -8.10 4.34
C THR A 23 -14.76 -8.67 3.00
N LEU A 24 -14.78 -10.01 2.88
CA LEU A 24 -15.29 -10.67 1.69
C LEU A 24 -16.78 -10.37 1.52
N VAL A 25 -17.16 -9.87 0.34
CA VAL A 25 -18.54 -9.48 0.06
C VAL A 25 -19.48 -10.67 -0.14
N SER A 26 -20.73 -10.54 0.29
CA SER A 26 -21.78 -11.46 -0.12
C SER A 26 -22.38 -10.98 -1.45
N ASP A 27 -21.87 -11.50 -2.56
CA ASP A 27 -22.24 -11.11 -3.93
C ASP A 27 -22.45 -12.40 -4.76
N PRO A 28 -23.51 -12.51 -5.58
CA PRO A 28 -23.73 -13.70 -6.39
C PRO A 28 -22.61 -13.98 -7.42
N ASN A 29 -21.85 -12.96 -7.83
CA ASN A 29 -20.82 -13.06 -8.86
C ASN A 29 -19.39 -13.17 -8.31
N PHE A 30 -19.19 -12.97 -7.00
CA PHE A 30 -17.88 -12.99 -6.36
C PHE A 30 -17.88 -13.88 -5.13
N ASN A 31 -16.68 -14.27 -4.68
CA ASN A 31 -16.53 -15.15 -3.52
C ASN A 31 -17.26 -16.50 -3.69
N LYS A 32 -17.47 -16.89 -4.94
CA LYS A 32 -17.90 -18.22 -5.37
C LYS A 32 -16.69 -18.89 -5.98
N VAL A 33 -16.29 -20.02 -5.42
CA VAL A 33 -15.20 -20.84 -5.94
C VAL A 33 -15.80 -22.14 -6.43
N THR A 34 -15.64 -22.38 -7.73
CA THR A 34 -16.01 -23.62 -8.37
C THR A 34 -14.91 -24.64 -8.09
N VAL A 35 -15.30 -25.74 -7.46
CA VAL A 35 -14.41 -26.83 -7.08
C VAL A 35 -14.79 -28.05 -7.90
N THR A 36 -13.83 -28.63 -8.59
CA THR A 36 -13.99 -29.85 -9.37
C THR A 36 -13.19 -30.95 -8.72
N VAL A 37 -13.83 -32.09 -8.49
CA VAL A 37 -13.22 -33.32 -8.02
C VAL A 37 -13.17 -34.30 -9.18
N ASN A 38 -12.03 -34.97 -9.37
CA ASN A 38 -11.85 -35.97 -10.41
C ASN A 38 -11.07 -37.17 -9.86
N PRO A 39 -11.77 -38.25 -9.45
CA PRO A 39 -11.15 -39.49 -9.00
C PRO A 39 -10.84 -40.47 -10.15
N GLY A 40 -11.20 -40.15 -11.39
CA GLY A 40 -10.96 -41.01 -12.54
C GLY A 40 -11.83 -40.69 -13.77
N PRO A 41 -11.57 -41.36 -14.92
CA PRO A 41 -12.30 -41.13 -16.15
C PRO A 41 -13.81 -41.22 -15.96
N PHE A 42 -14.55 -40.26 -16.51
CA PHE A 42 -16.02 -40.16 -16.44
C PHE A 42 -16.60 -39.96 -15.03
N LEU A 43 -15.77 -39.71 -14.00
CA LEU A 43 -16.19 -39.47 -12.63
C LEU A 43 -15.98 -38.03 -12.16
N SER A 44 -15.62 -37.10 -13.05
CA SER A 44 -15.55 -35.69 -12.68
C SER A 44 -16.93 -35.16 -12.24
N ASP A 45 -16.94 -34.40 -11.14
CA ASP A 45 -18.10 -33.68 -10.60
C ASP A 45 -17.65 -32.30 -10.10
N THR A 46 -18.58 -31.35 -10.03
CA THR A 46 -18.28 -29.94 -9.72
C THR A 46 -19.32 -29.37 -8.78
N GLU A 47 -18.84 -28.71 -7.73
CA GLU A 47 -19.64 -27.99 -6.75
C GLU A 47 -19.15 -26.55 -6.61
N THR A 48 -19.95 -25.71 -5.96
CA THR A 48 -19.57 -24.32 -5.69
C THR A 48 -19.58 -24.05 -4.19
N THR A 49 -18.46 -23.56 -3.67
CA THR A 49 -18.36 -23.07 -2.30
C THR A 49 -18.49 -21.55 -2.25
N THR A 50 -19.16 -21.03 -1.22
CA THR A 50 -19.21 -19.60 -0.95
C THR A 50 -18.18 -19.24 0.11
N LEU A 51 -17.36 -18.24 -0.18
CA LEU A 51 -16.33 -17.76 0.72
C LEU A 51 -16.84 -16.60 1.58
N THR A 52 -16.51 -16.65 2.86
CA THR A 52 -16.73 -15.55 3.82
C THR A 52 -15.46 -15.33 4.63
N GLY A 53 -15.22 -14.11 5.11
CA GLY A 53 -14.07 -13.82 5.95
C GLY A 53 -13.50 -12.44 5.75
N THR A 54 -12.28 -12.25 6.21
CA THR A 54 -11.60 -10.94 6.23
C THR A 54 -10.11 -11.09 5.91
N VAL A 55 -9.50 -9.99 5.48
CA VAL A 55 -8.05 -9.88 5.25
C VAL A 55 -7.56 -8.49 5.63
N GLN A 56 -6.41 -8.41 6.31
CA GLN A 56 -5.78 -7.13 6.57
C GLN A 56 -5.04 -6.69 5.31
N ALA A 57 -5.27 -5.45 4.89
CA ALA A 57 -4.65 -4.86 3.73
C ALA A 57 -3.86 -3.62 4.14
N PHE A 58 -2.62 -3.53 3.65
CA PHE A 58 -1.72 -2.41 3.82
C PHE A 58 -1.43 -1.80 2.46
N PHE A 59 -1.37 -0.48 2.44
CA PHE A 59 -1.22 0.35 1.25
C PHE A 59 -0.19 1.44 1.50
N ASP A 60 0.36 1.95 0.41
CA ASP A 60 1.04 3.24 0.40
C ASP A 60 0.25 4.19 -0.52
N ILE A 61 -0.45 5.18 0.05
CA ILE A 61 -1.48 5.95 -0.67
C ILE A 61 -1.03 7.39 -0.85
N ASN A 62 -1.08 7.84 -2.09
CA ASN A 62 -1.00 9.26 -2.38
C ASN A 62 -2.35 9.92 -2.06
N PRO A 63 -2.43 10.79 -1.03
CA PRO A 63 -3.71 11.36 -0.61
C PRO A 63 -4.29 12.35 -1.63
N GLY A 64 -3.46 12.93 -2.51
CA GLY A 64 -3.88 13.93 -3.48
C GLY A 64 -4.68 13.35 -4.65
N ASN A 65 -4.41 12.09 -5.04
CA ASN A 65 -5.07 11.43 -6.16
C ASN A 65 -5.68 10.06 -5.84
N GLY A 66 -5.52 9.57 -4.61
CA GLY A 66 -6.06 8.27 -4.16
C GLY A 66 -5.39 7.06 -4.83
N GLN A 67 -4.22 7.22 -5.43
CA GLN A 67 -3.50 6.11 -6.05
C GLN A 67 -2.59 5.41 -5.05
N THR A 68 -2.28 4.14 -5.34
CA THR A 68 -1.33 3.34 -4.56
C THR A 68 -0.38 2.58 -5.47
N THR A 69 0.87 2.44 -5.04
CA THR A 69 1.91 1.63 -5.71
C THR A 69 2.04 0.24 -5.12
N GLU A 70 1.42 -0.02 -3.96
CA GLU A 70 1.66 -1.22 -3.18
C GLU A 70 0.39 -1.76 -2.53
N LEU A 71 0.29 -3.09 -2.47
CA LEU A 71 -0.73 -3.82 -1.72
C LEU A 71 -0.07 -4.97 -0.98
N THR A 72 -0.21 -5.00 0.34
CA THR A 72 0.17 -6.14 1.17
C THR A 72 -1.05 -6.68 1.90
N LEU A 73 -1.35 -7.95 1.65
CA LEU A 73 -2.36 -8.74 2.34
C LEU A 73 -1.72 -9.58 3.44
N LEU A 74 -2.22 -9.48 4.67
CA LEU A 74 -1.79 -10.27 5.82
C LEU A 74 -2.99 -10.78 6.61
N ASN A 75 -2.77 -11.84 7.38
CA ASN A 75 -3.74 -12.38 8.34
C ASN A 75 -5.13 -12.66 7.72
N GLY A 76 -5.17 -12.95 6.42
CA GLY A 76 -6.41 -13.19 5.70
C GLY A 76 -6.92 -14.60 5.93
N ARG A 77 -8.22 -14.72 6.19
CA ARG A 77 -8.92 -16.01 6.27
C ARG A 77 -10.17 -15.97 5.43
N ALA A 78 -10.30 -16.92 4.52
CA ALA A 78 -11.55 -17.26 3.86
C ALA A 78 -12.08 -18.59 4.41
N LYS A 79 -13.39 -18.67 4.66
CA LYS A 79 -14.09 -19.89 5.05
C LYS A 79 -15.05 -20.28 3.95
N GLY A 80 -14.94 -21.52 3.47
CA GLY A 80 -15.84 -22.09 2.47
C GLY A 80 -17.03 -22.78 3.12
N THR A 81 -18.16 -22.78 2.44
CA THR A 81 -19.28 -23.68 2.75
C THR A 81 -18.90 -25.13 2.45
N ASN A 82 -19.52 -26.06 3.18
CA ASN A 82 -19.34 -27.50 2.94
C ASN A 82 -19.85 -27.87 1.54
N MET A 83 -19.25 -28.90 0.95
CA MET A 83 -19.61 -29.41 -0.37
C MET A 83 -19.70 -30.94 -0.31
N THR A 84 -20.53 -31.53 -1.17
CA THR A 84 -20.64 -32.97 -1.32
C THR A 84 -20.63 -33.31 -2.81
N PHE A 85 -19.70 -34.15 -3.21
CA PHE A 85 -19.52 -34.63 -4.58
C PHE A 85 -19.94 -36.09 -4.63
N SER A 86 -20.70 -36.47 -5.65
CA SER A 86 -21.19 -37.85 -5.73
C SER A 86 -21.48 -38.26 -7.16
N ARG A 87 -20.81 -39.30 -7.63
CA ARG A 87 -21.04 -39.85 -8.96
C ARG A 87 -20.80 -41.35 -9.03
N SER A 88 -21.53 -42.03 -9.91
CA SER A 88 -21.37 -43.45 -10.17
C SER A 88 -21.39 -43.76 -11.67
N PHE A 89 -20.63 -44.76 -12.09
CA PHE A 89 -20.49 -45.22 -13.46
C PHE A 89 -20.10 -46.71 -13.49
N PHE A 90 -20.94 -47.56 -14.11
CA PHE A 90 -20.74 -49.02 -14.23
C PHE A 90 -20.28 -49.74 -12.95
N GLY A 91 -20.94 -49.47 -11.82
CA GLY A 91 -20.65 -50.14 -10.54
C GLY A 91 -19.45 -49.58 -9.77
N ALA A 92 -18.66 -48.70 -10.38
CA ALA A 92 -17.68 -47.86 -9.71
C ALA A 92 -18.29 -46.50 -9.38
N GLY A 93 -17.91 -45.90 -8.26
CA GLY A 93 -18.43 -44.59 -7.87
C GLY A 93 -17.66 -43.99 -6.71
N TYR A 94 -18.08 -42.80 -6.33
CA TYR A 94 -17.53 -42.10 -5.18
C TYR A 94 -18.60 -41.22 -4.52
N ASN A 95 -18.39 -40.96 -3.25
CA ASN A 95 -19.12 -39.98 -2.47
C ASN A 95 -18.08 -39.31 -1.57
N ILE A 96 -17.82 -38.02 -1.79
CA ILE A 96 -16.83 -37.24 -1.06
C ILE A 96 -17.52 -36.02 -0.47
N THR A 97 -17.38 -35.84 0.83
CA THR A 97 -17.81 -34.63 1.53
C THR A 97 -16.60 -33.84 1.97
N VAL A 98 -16.61 -32.55 1.64
CA VAL A 98 -15.59 -31.57 2.04
C VAL A 98 -16.21 -30.64 3.06
N SER A 99 -15.59 -30.51 4.23
CA SER A 99 -16.14 -29.77 5.36
C SER A 99 -15.14 -28.84 6.01
N ASN A 100 -15.66 -27.73 6.56
CA ASN A 100 -14.91 -26.77 7.38
C ASN A 100 -13.67 -26.20 6.68
N LEU A 101 -13.75 -25.98 5.37
CA LEU A 101 -12.63 -25.41 4.62
C LEU A 101 -12.32 -24.01 5.13
N SER A 102 -11.05 -23.77 5.42
CA SER A 102 -10.54 -22.42 5.58
C SER A 102 -9.19 -22.25 4.91
N ALA A 103 -9.05 -21.12 4.22
CA ALA A 103 -7.86 -20.78 3.47
C ALA A 103 -7.20 -19.52 4.05
N ALA A 104 -5.88 -19.52 4.10
CA ALA A 104 -5.06 -18.34 4.31
C ALA A 104 -4.99 -17.50 3.03
N ILE A 105 -5.07 -16.18 3.19
CA ILE A 105 -4.84 -15.20 2.11
C ILE A 105 -3.70 -14.29 2.55
N ASN A 106 -2.64 -14.23 1.77
CA ASN A 106 -1.46 -13.44 2.07
C ASN A 106 -0.76 -12.95 0.80
N THR A 107 0.12 -11.96 0.96
CA THR A 107 1.12 -11.63 -0.06
C THR A 107 2.35 -12.49 0.15
N ILE A 108 2.84 -13.12 -0.91
CA ILE A 108 3.93 -14.11 -0.83
C ILE A 108 5.25 -13.41 -0.53
N THR A 109 5.51 -12.28 -1.19
CA THR A 109 6.68 -11.44 -0.96
C THR A 109 6.23 -9.99 -0.81
N PRO A 110 5.99 -9.53 0.42
CA PRO A 110 5.60 -8.14 0.68
C PRO A 110 6.74 -7.14 0.39
N PRO A 111 6.44 -5.92 -0.08
CA PRO A 111 5.13 -5.48 -0.56
C PRO A 111 4.80 -6.00 -1.97
N GLY A 112 3.51 -6.23 -2.25
CA GLY A 112 3.05 -6.52 -3.61
C GLY A 112 2.95 -5.25 -4.45
N VAL A 113 3.35 -5.31 -5.71
CA VAL A 113 3.39 -4.17 -6.64
C VAL A 113 2.02 -3.95 -7.29
N VAL A 114 1.55 -2.71 -7.24
CA VAL A 114 0.32 -2.22 -7.88
C VAL A 114 0.66 -1.14 -8.89
N THR A 115 0.04 -1.20 -10.07
CA THR A 115 0.14 -0.14 -11.07
C THR A 115 -0.75 1.03 -10.66
N PRO A 116 -0.21 2.22 -10.30
CA PRO A 116 -1.02 3.30 -9.72
C PRO A 116 -2.10 3.84 -10.67
N ALA A 117 -1.83 3.79 -11.98
CA ALA A 117 -2.71 4.35 -13.00
C ALA A 117 -4.07 3.64 -13.10
N ASN A 118 -4.13 2.36 -12.76
CA ASN A 118 -5.34 1.53 -12.94
C ASN A 118 -5.60 0.55 -11.79
N GLY A 119 -4.76 0.55 -10.74
CA GLY A 119 -4.90 -0.33 -9.58
C GLY A 119 -4.65 -1.80 -9.87
N GLN A 120 -4.09 -2.16 -11.03
CA GLN A 120 -3.85 -3.56 -11.41
C GLN A 120 -2.59 -4.12 -10.76
N PHE A 121 -2.65 -5.39 -10.38
CA PHE A 121 -1.51 -6.15 -9.88
C PHE A 121 -1.52 -7.57 -10.47
N ALA A 122 -0.34 -8.19 -10.54
CA ALA A 122 -0.23 -9.59 -10.91
C ALA A 122 -0.76 -10.47 -9.76
N ALA A 123 -1.75 -11.31 -10.03
CA ALA A 123 -2.43 -12.07 -8.98
C ALA A 123 -1.53 -13.12 -8.30
N ASN A 124 -0.46 -13.56 -8.99
CA ASN A 124 0.52 -14.51 -8.47
C ASN A 124 1.41 -13.94 -7.35
N GLN A 125 1.32 -12.64 -7.07
CA GLN A 125 1.95 -12.02 -5.90
C GLN A 125 1.25 -12.39 -4.58
N HIS A 126 0.02 -12.90 -4.67
CA HIS A 126 -0.80 -13.28 -3.53
C HIS A 126 -1.05 -14.79 -3.51
N GLY A 127 -0.96 -15.36 -2.33
CA GLY A 127 -1.21 -16.77 -2.04
C GLY A 127 -2.65 -16.98 -1.59
N PHE A 128 -3.19 -18.14 -1.97
CA PHE A 128 -4.44 -18.67 -1.44
C PHE A 128 -4.20 -20.13 -1.08
N GLU A 129 -4.19 -20.42 0.21
CA GLU A 129 -3.72 -21.71 0.74
C GLU A 129 -4.78 -22.32 1.66
N ILE A 130 -5.35 -23.47 1.28
CA ILE A 130 -6.27 -24.21 2.14
C ILE A 130 -5.43 -25.01 3.13
N ASP A 131 -5.40 -24.54 4.37
CA ASP A 131 -4.61 -25.10 5.47
C ASP A 131 -5.50 -25.66 6.59
N GLN A 132 -6.82 -25.66 6.41
CA GLN A 132 -7.80 -26.19 7.34
C GLN A 132 -9.00 -26.79 6.60
N GLY A 133 -9.54 -27.87 7.16
CA GLY A 133 -10.73 -28.57 6.67
C GLY A 133 -10.48 -30.05 6.52
N SER A 134 -11.52 -30.78 6.12
CA SER A 134 -11.43 -32.23 5.92
C SER A 134 -12.18 -32.68 4.68
N VAL A 135 -11.67 -33.74 4.07
CA VAL A 135 -12.21 -34.46 2.94
C VAL A 135 -12.46 -35.89 3.39
N ASN A 136 -13.73 -36.32 3.41
CA ASN A 136 -14.13 -37.62 3.91
C ASN A 136 -15.05 -38.32 2.92
N GLY A 137 -15.00 -39.65 2.84
CA GLY A 137 -15.92 -40.43 2.03
C GLY A 137 -15.30 -41.68 1.46
N THR A 138 -15.72 -42.05 0.25
CA THR A 138 -15.18 -43.18 -0.50
C THR A 138 -14.97 -42.82 -1.96
N ALA A 139 -13.92 -43.34 -2.57
CA ALA A 139 -13.64 -43.20 -3.99
C ALA A 139 -13.20 -44.56 -4.55
N LEU A 140 -13.95 -45.10 -5.52
CA LEU A 140 -13.63 -46.37 -6.18
C LEU A 140 -13.45 -47.56 -5.22
N GLY A 141 -14.14 -47.55 -4.08
CA GLY A 141 -14.04 -48.57 -3.03
C GLY A 141 -12.98 -48.29 -1.96
N ASP A 142 -12.07 -47.34 -2.19
CA ASP A 142 -11.10 -46.89 -1.20
C ASP A 142 -11.70 -45.81 -0.28
N GLN A 143 -11.34 -45.84 1.00
CA GLN A 143 -11.75 -44.81 1.96
C GLN A 143 -10.94 -43.52 1.73
N VAL A 144 -11.66 -42.39 1.71
CA VAL A 144 -11.10 -41.04 1.71
C VAL A 144 -11.20 -40.50 3.13
N ASN A 145 -10.06 -40.16 3.73
CA ASN A 145 -9.97 -39.45 5.00
C ASN A 145 -8.70 -38.61 5.01
N THR A 146 -8.82 -37.37 4.54
CA THR A 146 -7.71 -36.43 4.41
C THR A 146 -8.09 -35.14 5.12
N SER A 147 -7.14 -34.54 5.82
CA SER A 147 -7.30 -33.20 6.40
C SER A 147 -6.30 -32.24 5.78
N PHE A 148 -6.73 -31.00 5.60
CA PHE A 148 -5.84 -29.89 5.32
C PHE A 148 -5.31 -29.36 6.65
N THR A 149 -4.00 -29.20 6.73
CA THR A 149 -3.31 -28.64 7.89
C THR A 149 -2.27 -27.64 7.42
N PRO A 150 -1.79 -26.72 8.28
CA PRO A 150 -0.69 -25.83 7.92
C PRO A 150 0.60 -26.55 7.51
N GLN A 151 0.76 -27.83 7.87
CA GLN A 151 1.92 -28.65 7.48
C GLN A 151 1.69 -29.42 6.17
N ASN A 152 0.44 -29.62 5.78
CA ASN A 152 0.06 -30.27 4.52
C ASN A 152 -1.10 -29.51 3.86
N PRO A 153 -0.85 -28.27 3.40
CA PRO A 153 -1.88 -27.45 2.80
C PRO A 153 -2.09 -27.78 1.32
N ALA A 154 -3.28 -27.51 0.81
CA ALA A 154 -3.50 -27.37 -0.63
C ALA A 154 -3.23 -25.91 -1.02
N SER A 155 -2.12 -25.68 -1.72
CA SER A 155 -1.66 -24.33 -2.06
C SER A 155 -1.98 -23.98 -3.51
N GLY A 156 -2.30 -22.71 -3.73
CA GLY A 156 -2.43 -22.12 -5.06
C GLY A 156 -1.97 -20.66 -5.05
N THR A 157 -1.58 -20.17 -6.21
CA THR A 157 -1.35 -18.75 -6.43
C THR A 157 -2.46 -18.18 -7.30
N GLY A 158 -2.75 -16.89 -7.12
CA GLY A 158 -3.68 -16.21 -8.03
C GLY A 158 -3.15 -16.26 -9.47
N THR A 159 -4.04 -16.47 -10.44
CA THR A 159 -3.68 -16.49 -11.87
C THR A 159 -4.31 -15.29 -12.59
N GLY A 160 -3.54 -14.63 -13.46
CA GLY A 160 -4.00 -13.45 -14.19
C GLY A 160 -3.81 -12.14 -13.41
N THR A 161 -4.79 -11.23 -13.54
CA THR A 161 -4.71 -9.85 -13.04
C THR A 161 -5.75 -9.60 -11.97
N GLY A 162 -5.31 -9.14 -10.80
CA GLY A 162 -6.20 -8.58 -9.78
C GLY A 162 -6.26 -7.06 -9.88
N THR A 163 -7.22 -6.47 -9.17
CA THR A 163 -7.42 -5.02 -9.13
C THR A 163 -7.69 -4.55 -7.71
N VAL A 164 -7.13 -3.41 -7.32
CA VAL A 164 -7.53 -2.67 -6.14
C VAL A 164 -7.94 -1.25 -6.50
N VAL A 165 -9.12 -0.85 -6.06
CA VAL A 165 -9.71 0.46 -6.35
C VAL A 165 -9.94 1.19 -5.04
N LEU A 166 -9.36 2.39 -4.95
CA LEU A 166 -9.54 3.35 -3.87
C LEU A 166 -10.49 4.44 -4.36
N THR A 167 -11.69 4.49 -3.82
CA THR A 167 -12.69 5.51 -4.18
C THR A 167 -12.79 6.53 -3.06
N ALA A 168 -12.60 7.81 -3.36
CA ALA A 168 -12.70 8.87 -2.37
C ALA A 168 -14.13 8.93 -1.79
N ALA A 169 -14.22 8.94 -0.46
CA ALA A 169 -15.46 8.95 0.31
C ALA A 169 -15.64 10.25 1.12
N GLY A 170 -14.92 11.31 0.74
CA GLY A 170 -14.91 12.61 1.42
C GLY A 170 -13.86 12.70 2.53
N ASP A 171 -13.86 13.82 3.25
CA ASP A 171 -12.88 14.15 4.27
C ASP A 171 -13.53 14.22 5.66
N THR A 172 -12.82 13.75 6.69
CA THR A 172 -13.22 13.89 8.11
C THR A 172 -12.06 14.47 8.92
N GLY A 173 -12.22 15.70 9.41
CA GLY A 173 -11.18 16.35 10.22
C GLY A 173 -9.90 16.58 9.41
N ILE A 174 -8.82 15.88 9.76
CA ILE A 174 -7.51 15.91 9.07
C ILE A 174 -7.28 14.73 8.12
N TYR A 175 -8.28 13.84 7.99
CA TYR A 175 -8.20 12.63 7.18
C TYR A 175 -9.03 12.74 5.91
N ARG A 176 -8.56 12.07 4.85
CA ARG A 176 -9.33 11.69 3.67
C ARG A 176 -9.77 10.24 3.81
N ASN A 177 -11.04 9.98 3.56
CA ASN A 177 -11.61 8.65 3.63
C ASN A 177 -11.65 8.02 2.23
N TYR A 178 -11.36 6.72 2.16
CA TYR A 178 -11.48 5.92 0.94
C TYR A 178 -12.32 4.68 1.20
N THR A 179 -13.17 4.32 0.24
CA THR A 179 -13.69 2.96 0.11
C THR A 179 -12.71 2.15 -0.71
N VAL A 180 -12.31 1.00 -0.18
CA VAL A 180 -11.39 0.08 -0.82
C VAL A 180 -12.19 -1.08 -1.38
N THR A 181 -11.97 -1.41 -2.66
CA THR A 181 -12.46 -2.65 -3.28
C THR A 181 -11.30 -3.39 -3.91
N ALA A 182 -10.99 -4.57 -3.40
CA ALA A 182 -9.96 -5.45 -3.96
C ALA A 182 -10.63 -6.68 -4.60
N THR A 183 -10.22 -7.03 -5.80
CA THR A 183 -10.65 -8.22 -6.52
C THR A 183 -9.43 -9.01 -6.94
N PHE A 184 -9.38 -10.29 -6.61
CA PHE A 184 -8.26 -11.16 -6.94
C PHE A 184 -8.77 -12.52 -7.43
N PRO A 185 -8.32 -12.94 -8.63
CA PRO A 185 -8.60 -14.29 -9.12
C PRO A 185 -7.83 -15.32 -8.30
N VAL A 186 -8.46 -16.46 -8.02
CA VAL A 186 -7.88 -17.57 -7.26
C VAL A 186 -7.93 -18.85 -8.08
N SER A 187 -6.84 -19.62 -8.01
CA SER A 187 -6.73 -20.93 -8.64
C SER A 187 -5.90 -21.84 -7.74
N ILE A 188 -6.43 -23.00 -7.42
CA ILE A 188 -5.75 -24.08 -6.70
C ILE A 188 -5.87 -25.34 -7.56
N ALA A 189 -4.79 -26.10 -7.63
CA ALA A 189 -4.80 -27.44 -8.20
C ALA A 189 -3.96 -28.33 -7.29
N ASP A 190 -4.55 -29.42 -6.82
CA ASP A 190 -3.89 -30.35 -5.91
C ASP A 190 -4.38 -31.78 -6.17
N THR A 191 -3.65 -32.76 -5.66
CA THR A 191 -3.98 -34.18 -5.73
C THR A 191 -3.75 -34.84 -4.40
N PHE A 192 -4.73 -35.61 -3.92
CA PHE A 192 -4.57 -36.41 -2.70
C PHE A 192 -4.82 -37.89 -3.01
N LEU A 193 -4.36 -38.77 -2.12
CA LEU A 193 -4.54 -40.21 -2.24
C LEU A 193 -5.68 -40.70 -1.35
N ALA A 194 -6.56 -41.50 -1.94
CA ALA A 194 -7.58 -42.29 -1.26
C ALA A 194 -7.21 -43.76 -1.43
N GLY A 195 -6.54 -44.35 -0.44
CA GLY A 195 -5.93 -45.68 -0.59
C GLY A 195 -4.90 -45.68 -1.73
N THR A 196 -5.23 -46.36 -2.84
CA THR A 196 -4.39 -46.39 -4.06
C THR A 196 -4.87 -45.44 -5.15
N THR A 197 -6.04 -44.82 -4.95
CA THR A 197 -6.68 -43.93 -5.93
C THR A 197 -6.16 -42.51 -5.78
N SER A 198 -5.68 -41.91 -6.87
CA SER A 198 -5.35 -40.47 -6.90
C SER A 198 -6.59 -39.67 -7.26
N VAL A 199 -6.94 -38.69 -6.42
CA VAL A 199 -8.07 -37.80 -6.62
C VAL A 199 -7.56 -36.38 -6.84
N ALA A 200 -7.81 -35.85 -8.02
CA ALA A 200 -7.47 -34.46 -8.35
C ALA A 200 -8.57 -33.51 -7.86
N ILE A 201 -8.16 -32.39 -7.28
CA ILE A 201 -9.01 -31.26 -6.92
C ILE A 201 -8.50 -30.02 -7.65
N THR A 202 -9.40 -29.33 -8.33
CA THR A 202 -9.13 -27.99 -8.85
C THR A 202 -10.17 -27.02 -8.32
N ALA A 203 -9.74 -25.86 -7.84
CA ALA A 203 -10.62 -24.80 -7.37
C ALA A 203 -10.32 -23.51 -8.11
N THR A 204 -11.32 -22.90 -8.74
CA THR A 204 -11.17 -21.63 -9.47
C THR A 204 -12.28 -20.67 -9.12
N GLY A 205 -11.95 -19.38 -9.03
CA GLY A 205 -12.94 -18.36 -8.72
C GLY A 205 -12.34 -16.96 -8.64
N THR A 206 -13.16 -16.00 -8.25
CA THR A 206 -12.71 -14.63 -8.00
C THR A 206 -13.17 -14.19 -6.62
N VAL A 207 -12.21 -13.74 -5.81
CA VAL A 207 -12.47 -13.22 -4.47
C VAL A 207 -12.59 -11.71 -4.55
N LYS A 208 -13.58 -11.14 -3.87
CA LYS A 208 -13.80 -9.69 -3.77
C LYS A 208 -13.95 -9.30 -2.30
N ALA A 209 -13.14 -8.34 -1.88
CA ALA A 209 -13.11 -7.84 -0.52
C ALA A 209 -13.27 -6.32 -0.51
N THR A 210 -14.02 -5.79 0.45
CA THR A 210 -14.26 -4.35 0.58
C THR A 210 -13.99 -3.87 1.99
N GLY A 211 -13.54 -2.62 2.13
CA GLY A 211 -13.34 -1.98 3.42
C GLY A 211 -13.30 -0.46 3.30
N THR A 212 -13.00 0.19 4.41
CA THR A 212 -12.84 1.65 4.47
C THR A 212 -11.49 1.99 5.07
N LEU A 213 -10.89 3.08 4.60
CA LEU A 213 -9.55 3.49 4.99
C LEU A 213 -9.51 5.00 5.24
N GLN A 214 -8.75 5.42 6.24
CA GLN A 214 -8.48 6.83 6.51
C GLN A 214 -7.00 7.11 6.30
N VAL A 215 -6.70 8.15 5.52
CA VAL A 215 -5.33 8.58 5.23
C VAL A 215 -5.23 10.06 5.58
N PRO A 216 -4.17 10.51 6.29
CA PRO A 216 -3.93 11.94 6.49
C PRO A 216 -3.93 12.66 5.14
N ARG A 217 -4.57 13.84 5.04
CA ARG A 217 -4.72 14.53 3.75
C ARG A 217 -3.39 14.97 3.14
N THR A 218 -2.39 15.22 3.98
CA THR A 218 -1.08 15.73 3.56
C THR A 218 0.02 15.00 4.32
N ALA A 219 1.22 14.96 3.75
CA ALA A 219 2.39 14.41 4.44
C ALA A 219 2.73 15.21 5.72
N TYR A 220 2.41 16.50 5.75
CA TYR A 220 2.50 17.31 6.96
C TYR A 220 1.53 16.82 8.04
N LEU A 221 0.26 16.58 7.71
CA LEU A 221 -0.71 16.06 8.67
C LEU A 221 -0.33 14.66 9.17
N ALA A 222 0.20 13.80 8.31
CA ALA A 222 0.78 12.51 8.73
C ALA A 222 1.89 12.70 9.78
N TRP A 223 2.80 13.65 9.54
CA TRP A 223 3.82 14.02 10.51
C TRP A 223 3.23 14.55 11.82
N THR A 224 2.24 15.44 11.78
CA THR A 224 1.62 15.97 13.02
C THR A 224 0.99 14.89 13.88
N ILE A 225 0.37 13.87 13.27
CA ILE A 225 -0.18 12.71 13.97
C ILE A 225 0.95 11.92 14.63
N ALA A 226 2.02 11.62 13.88
CA ALA A 226 3.19 10.89 14.40
C ALA A 226 3.88 11.62 15.56
N GLN A 227 3.84 12.96 15.56
CA GLN A 227 4.39 13.80 16.62
C GLN A 227 3.42 14.04 17.79
N ASN A 228 2.23 13.42 17.80
CA ASN A 228 1.17 13.63 18.79
C ASN A 228 0.66 15.09 18.90
N ILE A 229 0.65 15.81 17.78
CA ILE A 229 0.16 17.19 17.67
C ILE A 229 -0.80 17.38 16.48
N PRO A 230 -1.83 16.53 16.31
CA PRO A 230 -2.62 16.40 15.08
C PRO A 230 -3.36 17.67 14.61
N ASN A 231 -3.50 18.69 15.46
CA ASN A 231 -4.15 19.96 15.16
C ASN A 231 -3.16 21.13 15.08
N ALA A 232 -1.85 20.86 15.07
CA ALA A 232 -0.84 21.90 14.93
C ALA A 232 -1.02 22.60 13.57
N PRO A 233 -1.16 23.93 13.54
CA PRO A 233 -1.26 24.65 12.29
C PRO A 233 0.11 24.69 11.60
N PHE A 234 0.10 24.57 10.26
CA PHE A 234 1.32 24.56 9.44
C PHE A 234 2.23 25.77 9.70
N ASN A 235 1.64 26.96 9.79
CA ASN A 235 2.33 28.22 10.08
C ASN A 235 2.48 28.52 11.58
N GLY A 236 2.07 27.61 12.46
CA GLY A 236 2.17 27.78 13.91
C GLY A 236 3.60 27.66 14.41
N ASP A 237 3.90 28.39 15.47
CA ASP A 237 5.17 28.37 16.21
C ASP A 237 4.82 28.27 17.71
N PRO A 238 4.52 27.06 18.22
CA PRO A 238 4.03 26.91 19.59
C PRO A 238 5.11 27.08 20.66
N ASN A 239 6.39 26.92 20.31
CA ASN A 239 7.52 27.09 21.23
C ASN A 239 8.15 28.50 21.16
N GLY A 240 7.75 29.33 20.19
CA GLY A 240 8.18 30.71 20.03
C GLY A 240 9.62 30.86 19.57
N ASP A 241 10.18 29.85 18.90
CA ASP A 241 11.57 29.85 18.43
C ASP A 241 11.77 30.53 17.06
N GLY A 242 10.67 30.99 16.45
CA GLY A 242 10.64 31.65 15.15
C GLY A 242 10.57 30.67 13.98
N VAL A 243 10.41 29.36 14.21
CA VAL A 243 10.35 28.33 13.19
C VAL A 243 8.96 27.67 13.20
N SER A 244 8.24 27.82 12.08
CA SER A 244 6.92 27.20 11.94
C SER A 244 7.00 25.66 11.94
N ASN A 245 5.93 24.99 12.40
CA ASN A 245 5.76 23.53 12.31
C ASN A 245 6.01 22.99 10.90
N GLY A 246 5.53 23.70 9.87
CA GLY A 246 5.74 23.33 8.48
C GLY A 246 7.22 23.30 8.08
N LEU A 247 8.03 24.22 8.63
CA LEU A 247 9.47 24.25 8.38
C LEU A 247 10.19 23.15 9.17
N LEU A 248 9.79 22.85 10.41
CA LEU A 248 10.29 21.69 11.15
C LEU A 248 10.04 20.38 10.39
N TRP A 249 8.80 20.18 9.93
CA TRP A 249 8.42 19.03 9.11
C TRP A 249 9.24 18.96 7.82
N ALA A 250 9.33 20.06 7.06
CA ALA A 250 10.06 20.08 5.80
C ALA A 250 11.56 19.82 5.98
N LEU A 251 12.14 20.26 7.09
CA LEU A 251 13.52 19.94 7.46
C LEU A 251 13.71 18.47 7.86
N GLY A 252 12.64 17.70 8.07
CA GLY A 252 12.72 16.30 8.52
C GLY A 252 12.95 16.17 10.03
N LEU A 253 12.57 17.20 10.80
CA LEU A 253 12.78 17.27 12.25
C LEU A 253 11.55 16.78 13.02
N ASN A 254 11.74 16.42 14.28
CA ASN A 254 10.64 16.17 15.22
C ASN A 254 10.14 17.50 15.81
N ALA A 255 8.93 17.49 16.38
CA ALA A 255 8.31 18.70 16.95
C ALA A 255 9.11 19.32 18.11
N ASN A 256 9.99 18.54 18.76
CA ASN A 256 10.82 18.98 19.88
C ASN A 256 12.31 19.18 19.50
N SER A 257 12.66 19.01 18.23
CA SER A 257 14.04 19.18 17.77
C SER A 257 14.42 20.66 17.71
N ASP A 258 15.68 20.99 18.02
CA ASP A 258 16.22 22.34 17.81
C ASP A 258 16.43 22.60 16.30
N PRO A 259 15.72 23.54 15.67
CA PRO A 259 15.86 23.82 14.25
C PRO A 259 17.09 24.68 13.91
N ARG A 260 17.67 25.40 14.88
CA ARG A 260 18.71 26.41 14.65
C ARG A 260 19.94 25.90 13.87
N PRO A 261 20.43 24.66 14.10
CA PRO A 261 21.54 24.10 13.30
C PRO A 261 21.23 23.95 11.81
N HIS A 262 19.95 23.95 11.43
CA HIS A 262 19.46 23.69 10.09
C HIS A 262 18.95 24.94 9.36
N LEU A 263 19.01 26.10 10.02
CA LEU A 263 18.65 27.38 9.40
C LEU A 263 19.81 27.95 8.55
N PRO A 264 19.52 28.83 7.57
CA PRO A 264 20.54 29.46 6.76
C PRO A 264 21.55 30.22 7.62
N ARG A 265 22.84 29.97 7.37
CA ARG A 265 23.97 30.65 8.03
C ARG A 265 25.02 31.07 7.01
N SER A 266 25.95 31.93 7.42
CA SER A 266 27.08 32.31 6.56
C SER A 266 27.91 31.09 6.17
N ASN A 267 28.36 31.04 4.91
CA ASN A 267 29.26 30.00 4.45
C ASN A 267 30.72 30.41 4.74
N PRO A 268 31.43 29.73 5.66
CA PRO A 268 32.81 30.10 5.98
C PRO A 268 33.78 29.84 4.82
N ALA A 269 33.46 28.92 3.91
CA ALA A 269 34.29 28.59 2.75
C ALA A 269 34.05 29.52 1.55
N ALA A 270 32.98 30.33 1.56
CA ALA A 270 32.63 31.25 0.49
C ALA A 270 32.06 32.55 1.08
N PRO A 271 32.92 33.56 1.35
CA PRO A 271 32.47 34.86 1.88
C PRO A 271 31.33 35.47 1.04
N GLY A 272 30.29 35.95 1.72
CA GLY A 272 29.06 36.46 1.09
C GLY A 272 28.07 35.38 0.60
N GLY A 273 28.45 34.10 0.68
CA GLY A 273 27.57 32.96 0.45
C GLY A 273 26.87 32.48 1.73
N PHE A 274 25.90 31.59 1.54
CA PHE A 274 25.13 30.98 2.63
C PHE A 274 25.20 29.45 2.57
N LEU A 275 24.99 28.83 3.72
CA LEU A 275 24.96 27.41 3.95
C LEU A 275 23.63 27.06 4.64
N VAL A 276 22.95 26.03 4.15
CA VAL A 276 21.74 25.44 4.73
C VAL A 276 22.06 23.97 5.05
N PRO A 277 22.38 23.63 6.32
CA PRO A 277 22.65 22.26 6.72
C PRO A 277 21.34 21.47 6.84
N LEU A 278 21.19 20.38 6.12
CA LEU A 278 20.04 19.49 6.21
C LEU A 278 20.38 18.28 7.10
N PRO A 279 19.41 17.74 7.86
CA PRO A 279 19.63 16.56 8.69
C PRO A 279 20.16 15.36 7.89
N ALA A 280 20.86 14.45 8.56
CA ALA A 280 21.40 13.24 7.93
C ALA A 280 20.31 12.34 7.34
N GLY A 281 19.13 12.30 7.97
CA GLY A 281 17.94 11.60 7.47
C GLY A 281 17.27 12.26 6.25
N GLY A 282 17.75 13.44 5.85
CA GLY A 282 17.19 14.21 4.74
C GLY A 282 16.01 15.10 5.13
N SER A 283 15.64 16.00 4.22
CA SER A 283 14.44 16.83 4.33
C SER A 283 13.16 16.00 4.23
N GLY A 284 12.15 16.35 5.03
CA GLY A 284 10.81 15.71 5.01
C GLY A 284 9.87 16.27 3.95
N GLY A 285 10.18 17.44 3.38
CA GLY A 285 9.39 18.08 2.34
C GLY A 285 10.23 19.05 1.51
N PRO A 286 9.70 19.55 0.37
CA PRO A 286 10.43 20.48 -0.48
C PRO A 286 10.63 21.84 0.22
N ILE A 287 11.82 22.41 0.09
CA ILE A 287 12.19 23.69 0.72
C ILE A 287 12.64 24.67 -0.37
N LEU A 288 11.88 25.75 -0.58
CA LEU A 288 12.26 26.81 -1.51
C LEU A 288 13.20 27.79 -0.81
N ILE A 289 14.41 27.93 -1.35
CA ILE A 289 15.34 28.97 -0.91
C ILE A 289 15.00 30.25 -1.67
N GLN A 290 14.73 31.32 -0.92
CA GLN A 290 14.58 32.65 -1.50
C GLN A 290 15.71 33.55 -1.05
N SER A 291 16.14 34.41 -1.96
CA SER A 291 17.09 35.48 -1.65
C SER A 291 16.55 36.84 -2.06
N SER A 292 17.05 37.86 -1.38
CA SER A 292 16.76 39.25 -1.71
C SER A 292 17.92 40.18 -1.34
N PRO A 293 18.18 41.24 -2.12
CA PRO A 293 19.03 42.34 -1.69
C PRO A 293 18.37 43.22 -0.60
N HIS A 294 17.03 43.20 -0.48
CA HIS A 294 16.25 44.05 0.43
C HIS A 294 15.12 43.27 1.13
N LEU A 295 14.85 43.57 2.41
CA LEU A 295 13.70 42.96 3.09
C LEU A 295 12.39 43.38 2.39
N GLY A 296 11.55 42.40 2.03
CA GLY A 296 10.19 42.65 1.51
C GLY A 296 9.91 42.06 0.11
N THR A 297 10.88 42.08 -0.79
CA THR A 297 10.76 41.48 -2.14
C THR A 297 11.59 40.21 -2.22
N TRP A 298 10.98 39.05 -2.41
CA TRP A 298 11.69 37.77 -2.39
C TRP A 298 11.63 37.09 -3.75
N SER A 299 12.75 36.51 -4.17
CA SER A 299 12.85 35.74 -5.40
C SER A 299 13.56 34.41 -5.14
N PRO A 300 13.27 33.34 -5.91
CA PRO A 300 14.02 32.11 -5.83
C PRO A 300 15.52 32.36 -6.01
N ALA A 301 16.35 31.78 -5.13
CA ALA A 301 17.80 31.83 -5.29
C ALA A 301 18.24 31.05 -6.53
N THR A 302 19.16 31.61 -7.33
CA THR A 302 19.58 31.08 -8.64
C THR A 302 20.88 30.29 -8.64
N ALA A 303 21.66 30.34 -7.55
CA ALA A 303 22.96 29.68 -7.42
C ALA A 303 23.00 28.70 -6.23
N VAL A 304 22.04 27.78 -6.22
CA VAL A 304 21.89 26.72 -5.21
C VAL A 304 22.61 25.47 -5.68
N SER A 305 23.38 24.83 -4.78
CA SER A 305 24.19 23.64 -5.07
C SER A 305 24.29 22.74 -3.83
N PRO A 306 24.35 21.40 -3.96
CA PRO A 306 24.43 20.62 -5.21
C PRO A 306 23.06 20.31 -5.83
N VAL A 307 21.98 20.76 -5.21
CA VAL A 307 20.61 20.45 -5.63
C VAL A 307 19.94 21.62 -6.34
N ALA A 308 18.84 21.33 -7.04
CA ALA A 308 17.95 22.34 -7.59
C ALA A 308 17.25 23.16 -6.48
N ASN A 309 16.62 24.26 -6.88
CA ASN A 309 15.79 25.08 -6.01
C ASN A 309 14.36 25.09 -6.57
N PRO A 310 13.33 24.60 -5.85
CA PRO A 310 13.33 24.12 -4.46
C PRO A 310 14.23 22.91 -4.20
N ILE A 311 14.78 22.82 -2.98
CA ILE A 311 15.45 21.62 -2.47
C ILE A 311 14.43 20.48 -2.48
N PRO A 312 14.71 19.33 -3.14
CA PRO A 312 13.79 18.20 -3.16
C PRO A 312 13.78 17.46 -1.82
N THR A 313 12.64 16.84 -1.50
CA THR A 313 12.50 15.92 -0.35
C THR A 313 13.59 14.85 -0.35
N GLY A 314 14.06 14.44 0.84
CA GLY A 314 15.11 13.44 1.01
C GLY A 314 16.53 13.99 0.83
N THR A 315 16.70 15.26 0.46
CA THR A 315 18.04 15.87 0.39
C THR A 315 18.64 15.96 1.79
N SER A 316 19.86 15.44 1.96
CA SER A 316 20.65 15.50 3.20
C SER A 316 21.97 16.25 2.97
N GLY A 317 22.68 16.56 4.07
CA GLY A 317 23.97 17.23 4.01
C GLY A 317 23.85 18.74 3.76
N ASN A 318 24.86 19.34 3.13
CA ASN A 318 24.97 20.79 3.04
C ASN A 318 24.51 21.32 1.69
N VAL A 319 23.50 22.19 1.70
CA VAL A 319 23.12 23.00 0.54
C VAL A 319 23.77 24.37 0.66
N THR A 320 24.40 24.82 -0.41
CA THR A 320 25.10 26.11 -0.47
C THR A 320 24.41 27.05 -1.43
N ILE A 321 24.49 28.34 -1.12
CA ILE A 321 24.04 29.43 -1.98
C ILE A 321 25.27 30.29 -2.27
N ALA A 322 25.74 30.29 -3.51
CA ALA A 322 26.94 31.04 -3.88
C ALA A 322 26.71 32.55 -3.71
N PRO A 323 27.75 33.32 -3.35
CA PRO A 323 27.67 34.79 -3.36
C PRO A 323 27.29 35.31 -4.74
N ASP A 324 26.48 36.37 -4.79
CA ASP A 324 26.02 37.00 -6.03
C ASP A 324 26.67 38.38 -6.29
N GLY A 325 27.65 38.75 -5.46
CA GLY A 325 28.34 40.04 -5.53
C GLY A 325 27.56 41.21 -4.92
N SER A 326 26.34 40.99 -4.41
CA SER A 326 25.56 42.04 -3.78
C SER A 326 26.20 42.49 -2.45
N PRO A 327 26.22 43.80 -2.13
CA PRO A 327 26.78 44.30 -0.89
C PRO A 327 25.99 43.84 0.34
N ARG A 328 24.71 43.52 0.17
CA ARG A 328 23.85 42.95 1.19
C ARG A 328 22.92 41.93 0.55
N ARG A 329 22.74 40.81 1.24
CA ARG A 329 21.85 39.74 0.83
C ARG A 329 21.15 39.13 2.04
N PHE A 330 19.87 38.87 1.88
CA PHE A 330 19.04 38.13 2.82
C PHE A 330 18.64 36.81 2.20
N VAL A 331 18.58 35.77 3.02
CA VAL A 331 18.13 34.43 2.63
C VAL A 331 17.04 33.99 3.59
N ARG A 332 16.00 33.36 3.06
CA ARG A 332 15.00 32.66 3.85
C ARG A 332 14.66 31.32 3.23
N LEU A 333 14.15 30.42 4.08
CA LEU A 333 13.52 29.19 3.66
C LEU A 333 12.02 29.42 3.59
N LEU A 334 11.39 28.98 2.51
CA LEU A 334 9.95 29.00 2.32
C LEU A 334 9.47 27.57 2.07
N VAL A 335 8.41 27.20 2.78
CA VAL A 335 7.75 25.89 2.67
C VAL A 335 6.27 26.11 2.40
N THR A 336 5.67 25.19 1.68
CA THR A 336 4.24 25.19 1.37
C THR A 336 3.67 23.85 1.77
N GLU A 337 2.49 23.84 2.39
CA GLU A 337 1.79 22.60 2.68
C GLU A 337 1.44 21.90 1.35
N PRO A 338 1.88 20.64 1.13
CA PRO A 338 1.51 19.89 -0.06
C PRO A 338 0.02 19.51 0.05
N LEU A 339 -0.77 19.83 -0.99
CA LEU A 339 -2.19 19.48 -1.09
C LEU A 339 -2.43 18.04 -1.53
#